data_AF-A0A1I7TLH0-F1
#
_entry.id   AF-A0A1I7TLH0-F1
#
_cell.length_a   1.000
_cell.length_b   1.000
_cell.length_c   1.000
_cell.angle_alpha   90.00
_cell.angle_beta   90.00
_cell.angle_gamma   90.00
#
_symmetry.space_group_name_H-M   'P 1'
#
loop_
_entity.id
_entity.type
_entity.pdbx_description
1 polymer ?
#
loop_
_entity_poly.entity_id
_entity_poly.type
_entity_poly.pdbx_seq_one_letter_code
_entity_poly.pdbx_strand_id
1 'polypeptide(L)'
;MHFTSVFPVGIVTCGLFWILYAIDPALVMPDWIAKLIPAWLNHITHTFPVFYIFLDSYFHKRKSPGNKSCWIISAILVFIYFTIIGYVRYYDGYWLYPILTMFAIEHFVISYILAFFGFFLLIKAACLLNNKLHDQTNSKSSAKIGKVKKIH
;
A
#
# COMPACT_ATOMS: atom_id res chain seq x y z
N MET A 1 -2.21 -12.96 0.71
CA MET A 1 -2.09 -11.94 -0.35
C MET A 1 -2.67 -10.61 0.08
N HIS A 2 -3.96 -10.51 0.45
CA HIS A 2 -4.59 -9.23 0.83
C HIS A 2 -3.74 -8.37 1.79
N PHE A 3 -3.40 -8.89 2.99
CA PHE A 3 -2.60 -8.15 3.99
C PHE A 3 -1.15 -7.89 3.59
N THR A 4 -0.58 -8.81 2.82
CA THR A 4 0.86 -8.94 2.63
C THR A 4 1.35 -8.17 1.41
N SER A 5 0.51 -8.00 0.40
CA SER A 5 0.86 -7.33 -0.86
C SER A 5 -0.21 -6.33 -1.27
N VAL A 6 -1.47 -6.75 -1.43
CA VAL A 6 -2.53 -5.89 -2.00
C VAL A 6 -2.73 -4.61 -1.20
N PHE A 7 -2.87 -4.72 0.13
CA PHE A 7 -3.06 -3.57 1.01
C PHE A 7 -1.85 -2.61 1.00
N PRO A 8 -0.63 -3.03 1.38
CA PRO A 8 0.51 -2.12 1.43
C PRO A 8 0.89 -1.56 0.05
N VAL A 9 0.86 -2.38 -1.02
CA VAL A 9 1.16 -1.90 -2.38
C VAL A 9 0.12 -0.90 -2.87
N GLY A 10 -1.17 -1.18 -2.67
CA GLY A 10 -2.24 -0.26 -3.08
C GLY A 10 -2.15 1.08 -2.37
N ILE A 11 -1.89 1.08 -1.06
CA ILE A 11 -1.71 2.31 -0.26
C ILE A 11 -0.47 3.08 -0.72
N VAL A 12 0.67 2.41 -0.90
CA VAL A 12 1.93 3.06 -1.33
C VAL A 12 1.81 3.62 -2.74
N THR A 13 1.32 2.85 -3.70
CA THR A 13 1.22 3.29 -5.10
C THR A 13 0.27 4.46 -5.28
N CYS A 14 -0.90 4.43 -4.65
CA CYS A 14 -1.86 5.54 -4.71
C CYS A 14 -1.34 6.76 -3.92
N GLY A 15 -0.74 6.55 -2.75
CA GLY A 15 -0.16 7.63 -1.95
C GLY A 15 0.99 8.33 -2.69
N LEU A 16 1.93 7.57 -3.25
CA LEU A 16 3.04 8.12 -4.03
C LEU A 16 2.53 8.89 -5.25
N PHE A 17 1.55 8.34 -5.98
CA PHE A 17 0.93 9.05 -7.10
C PHE A 17 0.38 10.41 -6.65
N TRP A 18 -0.47 10.46 -5.62
CA TRP A 18 -1.11 11.71 -5.21
C TRP A 18 -0.12 12.72 -4.62
N ILE A 19 0.90 12.27 -3.89
CA ILE A 19 1.96 13.14 -3.37
C ILE A 19 2.73 13.77 -4.53
N LEU A 20 3.20 12.96 -5.49
CA LEU A 20 3.98 13.46 -6.62
C LEU A 20 3.12 14.33 -7.55
N TYR A 21 1.89 13.90 -7.84
CA TYR A 21 0.94 14.65 -8.66
C TYR A 21 0.60 16.02 -8.06
N ALA A 22 0.52 16.13 -6.72
CA ALA A 22 0.29 17.41 -6.05
C ALA A 22 1.51 18.35 -6.07
N ILE A 23 2.74 17.79 -6.14
CA ILE A 23 3.97 18.56 -6.28
C ILE A 23 4.12 19.05 -7.72
N ASP A 24 4.14 18.12 -8.68
CA ASP A 24 4.23 18.37 -10.10
C ASP A 24 3.71 17.14 -10.88
N PRO A 25 2.58 17.25 -11.62
CA PRO A 25 2.03 16.17 -12.42
C PRO A 25 3.02 15.55 -13.43
N ALA A 26 4.00 16.33 -13.91
CA ALA A 26 5.00 15.85 -14.86
C ALA A 26 5.92 14.77 -14.26
N LEU A 27 6.03 14.69 -12.92
CA LEU A 27 6.83 13.68 -12.22
C LEU A 27 6.23 12.27 -12.30
N VAL A 28 4.90 12.16 -12.46
CA VAL A 28 4.19 10.88 -12.59
C VAL A 28 3.78 10.59 -14.02
N MET A 29 3.50 11.64 -14.79
CA MET A 29 3.04 11.49 -16.17
C MET A 29 3.55 12.67 -17.02
N PRO A 30 4.50 12.45 -17.94
CA PRO A 30 4.98 13.51 -18.83
C PRO A 30 3.87 13.99 -19.78
N ASP A 31 3.98 15.24 -20.23
CA ASP A 31 2.93 15.94 -20.99
C ASP A 31 2.44 15.20 -22.24
N TRP A 32 3.32 14.46 -22.90
CA TRP A 32 2.95 13.68 -24.08
C TRP A 32 2.04 12.49 -23.74
N ILE A 33 2.20 11.86 -22.58
CA ILE A 33 1.27 10.82 -22.08
C ILE A 33 -0.02 11.46 -21.58
N ALA A 34 0.08 12.62 -20.91
CA ALA A 34 -1.09 13.34 -20.40
C ALA A 34 -2.09 13.73 -21.50
N LYS A 35 -1.62 13.92 -22.75
CA LYS A 35 -2.48 14.15 -23.93
C LYS A 35 -3.23 12.90 -24.39
N LEU A 36 -2.72 11.71 -24.09
CA LEU A 36 -3.30 10.43 -24.50
C LEU A 36 -4.29 9.89 -23.47
N ILE A 37 -4.06 10.15 -22.18
CA ILE A 37 -4.85 9.60 -21.07
C ILE A 37 -5.76 10.69 -20.49
N PRO A 38 -7.09 10.55 -20.58
CA PRO A 38 -8.02 11.48 -19.94
C PRO A 38 -7.77 11.59 -18.43
N ALA A 39 -7.80 12.81 -17.89
CA ALA A 39 -7.51 13.08 -16.48
C ALA A 39 -8.41 12.28 -15.52
N TRP A 40 -9.69 12.10 -15.86
CA TRP A 40 -10.63 11.32 -15.06
C TRP A 40 -10.21 9.86 -14.96
N LEU A 41 -9.72 9.27 -16.05
CA LEU A 41 -9.26 7.88 -16.08
C LEU A 41 -8.02 7.72 -15.21
N ASN A 42 -7.06 8.65 -15.34
CA ASN A 42 -5.86 8.71 -14.53
C ASN A 42 -6.20 8.81 -13.02
N HIS A 43 -7.15 9.66 -12.64
CA HIS A 43 -7.55 9.79 -11.23
C HIS A 43 -8.25 8.54 -10.70
N ILE A 44 -9.12 7.91 -11.50
CA ILE A 44 -9.80 6.68 -11.10
C ILE A 44 -8.79 5.56 -10.84
N THR A 45 -7.81 5.37 -11.74
CA THR A 45 -6.80 4.32 -11.60
C THR A 45 -5.92 4.49 -10.36
N HIS A 46 -5.83 5.71 -9.81
CA HIS A 46 -5.02 6.03 -8.63
C HIS A 46 -5.81 6.33 -7.35
N THR A 47 -7.14 6.23 -7.38
CA THR A 47 -8.00 6.39 -6.18
C THR A 47 -8.82 5.13 -5.89
N PHE A 48 -9.39 4.51 -6.92
CA PHE A 48 -10.26 3.35 -6.74
C PHE A 48 -9.58 2.12 -6.13
N PRO A 49 -8.29 1.81 -6.38
CA PRO A 49 -7.64 0.68 -5.73
C PRO A 49 -7.72 0.75 -4.20
N VAL A 50 -7.45 1.93 -3.62
CA VAL A 50 -7.53 2.14 -2.17
C VAL A 50 -8.97 1.99 -1.68
N PHE A 51 -9.94 2.58 -2.40
CA PHE A 51 -11.36 2.42 -2.09
C PHE A 51 -11.78 0.94 -2.03
N TYR A 52 -11.41 0.16 -3.05
CA TYR A 52 -11.72 -1.28 -3.10
C TYR A 52 -11.01 -2.06 -2.01
N ILE A 53 -9.76 -1.75 -1.68
CA ILE A 53 -9.03 -2.39 -0.58
C ILE A 53 -9.75 -2.19 0.76
N PHE A 54 -10.24 -0.98 1.03
CA PHE A 54 -10.99 -0.70 2.25
C PHE A 54 -12.35 -1.40 2.25
N LEU A 55 -13.06 -1.39 1.13
CA LEU A 55 -14.34 -2.06 0.98
C LEU A 55 -14.21 -3.58 1.20
N ASP A 56 -13.20 -4.18 0.59
CA ASP A 56 -12.89 -5.60 0.73
C ASP A 56 -12.45 -5.94 2.16
N SER A 57 -11.65 -5.08 2.81
CA SER A 57 -11.28 -5.24 4.23
C SER A 57 -12.50 -5.17 5.16
N TYR A 58 -13.50 -4.38 4.81
CA TYR A 58 -14.74 -4.23 5.57
C TYR A 58 -15.62 -5.47 5.47
N PHE A 59 -15.87 -5.97 4.25
CA PHE A 59 -16.78 -7.10 4.05
C PHE A 59 -16.16 -8.46 4.35
N HIS A 60 -14.86 -8.65 4.10
CA HIS A 60 -14.24 -9.98 4.22
C HIS A 60 -13.32 -10.09 5.42
N LYS A 61 -13.75 -10.89 6.41
CA LYS A 61 -12.90 -11.31 7.52
C LYS A 61 -11.83 -12.28 7.05
N ARG A 62 -10.58 -11.99 7.39
CA ARG A 62 -9.44 -12.87 7.06
C ARG A 62 -8.58 -13.13 8.29
N LYS A 63 -7.87 -14.27 8.27
CA LYS A 63 -6.90 -14.61 9.32
C LYS A 63 -5.63 -13.77 9.13
N SER A 64 -5.23 -13.03 10.17
CA SER A 64 -4.00 -12.25 10.14
C SER A 64 -2.78 -13.16 9.99
N PRO A 65 -1.80 -12.82 9.13
CA PRO A 65 -0.52 -13.51 9.09
C PRO A 65 0.22 -13.36 10.43
N GLY A 66 1.11 -14.31 10.72
CA GLY A 66 1.99 -14.25 11.89
C GLY A 66 3.09 -13.19 11.74
N ASN A 67 3.60 -12.66 12.86
CA ASN A 67 4.58 -11.57 12.88
C ASN A 67 5.84 -11.87 12.06
N LYS A 68 6.36 -13.10 12.14
CA LYS A 68 7.56 -13.51 11.38
C LYS A 68 7.31 -13.44 9.86
N SER A 69 6.11 -13.85 9.42
CA SER A 69 5.73 -13.78 8.00
C SER A 69 5.64 -12.35 7.51
N CYS A 70 5.11 -11.41 8.32
CA CYS A 70 5.08 -9.99 7.97
C CYS A 70 6.49 -9.43 7.71
N TRP A 71 7.45 -9.73 8.58
CA TRP A 71 8.84 -9.30 8.42
C TRP A 71 9.49 -9.87 7.16
N ILE A 72 9.38 -11.19 6.96
CA ILE A 72 9.99 -11.89 5.81
C ILE A 72 9.44 -11.33 4.49
N ILE A 73 8.11 -11.18 4.40
CA ILE A 73 7.47 -10.68 3.18
C ILE A 73 7.88 -9.23 2.91
N SER A 74 7.92 -8.37 3.94
CA SER A 74 8.37 -6.98 3.78
C SER A 74 9.80 -6.92 3.26
N ALA A 75 10.70 -7.76 3.79
CA ALA A 75 12.08 -7.83 3.35
C ALA A 75 12.18 -8.24 1.88
N ILE A 76 11.49 -9.33 1.51
CA ILE A 76 11.54 -9.88 0.15
C ILE A 76 11.00 -8.87 -0.88
N LEU A 77 9.83 -8.30 -0.64
CA LEU A 77 9.20 -7.39 -1.62
C LEU A 77 10.01 -6.10 -1.79
N VAL A 78 10.48 -5.50 -0.70
CA VAL A 78 11.28 -4.27 -0.77
C VAL A 78 12.64 -4.55 -1.42
N PHE A 79 13.28 -5.67 -1.09
CA PHE A 79 14.54 -6.08 -1.71
C PHE A 79 14.41 -6.28 -3.23
N ILE A 80 13.38 -7.01 -3.67
CA ILE A 80 13.13 -7.21 -5.11
C ILE A 80 12.93 -5.86 -5.80
N TYR A 81 12.13 -4.98 -5.23
CA TYR A 81 11.85 -3.67 -5.83
C TYR A 81 13.09 -2.79 -5.94
N PHE A 82 13.91 -2.72 -4.90
CA PHE A 82 15.16 -1.95 -4.94
C PHE A 82 16.21 -2.58 -5.86
N THR A 83 16.20 -3.90 -5.99
CA THR A 83 17.04 -4.60 -6.98
C THR A 83 16.63 -4.22 -8.40
N ILE A 84 15.33 -4.10 -8.70
CA ILE A 84 14.85 -3.62 -10.01
C ILE A 84 15.32 -2.18 -10.26
N ILE A 85 15.17 -1.28 -9.27
CA ILE A 85 15.65 0.10 -9.38
C ILE A 85 17.16 0.15 -9.68
N GLY A 86 17.95 -0.61 -8.92
CA GLY A 86 19.40 -0.69 -9.11
C GLY A 86 19.79 -1.30 -10.46
N TYR A 87 19.07 -2.33 -10.90
CA TYR A 87 19.27 -2.98 -12.19
C TYR A 87 19.06 -2.01 -13.36
N VAL A 88 17.93 -1.28 -13.37
CA VAL A 88 17.64 -0.26 -14.39
C VAL A 88 18.73 0.82 -14.39
N ARG A 89 19.15 1.27 -13.20
CA ARG A 89 20.22 2.27 -13.09
C ARG A 89 21.56 1.79 -13.64
N TYR A 90 21.88 0.52 -13.42
CA TYR A 90 23.12 -0.10 -13.89
C TYR A 90 23.11 -0.36 -15.40
N TYR A 91 22.01 -0.88 -15.93
CA TYR A 91 21.91 -1.32 -17.32
C TYR A 91 21.52 -0.18 -18.28
N ASP A 92 20.49 0.59 -17.93
CA ASP A 92 19.95 1.64 -18.81
C ASP A 92 20.57 3.02 -18.55
N GLY A 93 21.30 3.18 -17.43
CA GLY A 93 22.03 4.40 -17.10
C GLY A 93 21.18 5.56 -16.57
N TYR A 94 19.85 5.43 -16.54
CA TYR A 94 18.94 6.41 -15.94
C TYR A 94 18.28 5.88 -14.67
N TRP A 95 17.74 6.78 -13.85
CA TRP A 95 17.00 6.40 -12.66
C TRP A 95 15.53 6.12 -13.00
N LEU A 96 15.00 5.00 -12.51
CA LEU A 96 13.60 4.61 -12.72
C LEU A 96 12.61 5.73 -12.33
N TYR A 97 12.96 6.53 -11.32
CA TYR A 97 12.25 7.74 -10.96
C TYR A 97 13.18 8.94 -11.02
N PRO A 98 12.82 10.03 -11.71
CA PRO A 98 13.65 11.22 -11.81
C PRO A 98 14.08 11.78 -10.46
N ILE A 99 13.23 11.72 -9.42
CA ILE A 99 13.55 12.19 -8.07
C ILE A 99 14.78 11.51 -7.45
N LEU A 100 15.09 10.27 -7.85
CA LEU A 100 16.27 9.55 -7.37
C LEU A 100 17.59 10.13 -7.90
N THR A 101 17.56 10.94 -8.95
CA THR A 101 18.75 11.69 -9.42
C THR A 101 19.25 12.69 -8.38
N MET A 102 18.34 13.20 -7.54
CA MET A 102 18.65 14.17 -6.49
C MET A 102 19.23 13.52 -5.23
N PHE A 103 19.18 12.19 -5.14
CA PHE A 103 19.58 11.47 -3.93
C PHE A 103 21.07 11.14 -3.98
N ALA A 104 21.80 11.60 -2.96
CA ALA A 104 23.10 10.99 -2.65
C ALA A 104 22.91 9.52 -2.22
N ILE A 105 24.00 8.75 -2.22
CA ILE A 105 23.98 7.33 -1.81
C ILE A 105 23.38 7.17 -0.40
N GLU A 106 23.64 8.12 0.51
CA GLU A 106 23.06 8.14 1.86
C GLU A 106 21.53 8.19 1.85
N HIS A 107 20.94 9.07 1.04
CA HIS A 107 19.50 9.20 0.90
C HIS A 107 18.87 7.95 0.29
N PHE A 108 19.59 7.28 -0.60
CA PHE A 108 19.16 6.00 -1.16
C PHE A 108 19.09 4.91 -0.08
N VAL A 109 20.10 4.78 0.77
CA VAL A 109 20.09 3.82 1.90
C VAL A 109 18.98 4.14 2.89
N ILE A 110 18.80 5.43 3.23
CA ILE A 110 17.70 5.88 4.11
C ILE A 110 16.34 5.51 3.50
N SER A 111 16.17 5.73 2.19
CA SER A 111 14.92 5.40 1.49
C SER A 111 14.60 3.90 1.54
N TYR A 112 15.63 3.03 1.46
CA TYR A 112 15.46 1.59 1.59
C TYR A 112 14.99 1.20 2.98
N ILE A 113 15.64 1.74 4.02
CA ILE A 113 15.27 1.49 5.41
C ILE A 113 13.84 1.97 5.66
N LEU A 114 13.50 3.19 5.22
CA LEU A 114 12.17 3.76 5.35
C LEU A 114 11.11 2.91 4.62
N ALA A 115 11.40 2.44 3.41
CA ALA A 115 10.51 1.59 2.63
C ALA A 115 10.27 0.25 3.35
N PHE A 116 11.31 -0.37 3.90
CA PHE A 116 11.20 -1.62 4.64
C PHE A 116 10.32 -1.49 5.89
N PHE A 117 10.60 -0.51 6.75
CA PHE A 117 9.80 -0.27 7.95
C PHE A 117 8.39 0.21 7.62
N GLY A 118 8.25 1.10 6.64
CA GLY A 118 6.95 1.59 6.17
C GLY A 118 6.05 0.47 5.64
N PHE A 119 6.60 -0.43 4.82
CA PHE A 119 5.86 -1.58 4.30
C PHE A 119 5.43 -2.52 5.44
N PHE A 120 6.32 -2.81 6.39
CA PHE A 120 5.99 -3.62 7.56
C PHE A 120 4.86 -2.98 8.39
N LEU A 121 4.92 -1.67 8.63
CA LEU A 121 3.89 -0.94 9.37
C LEU A 121 2.54 -0.97 8.64
N LEU A 122 2.52 -0.89 7.31
CA LEU A 122 1.29 -1.00 6.52
C LEU A 122 0.66 -2.40 6.60
N ILE A 123 1.47 -3.47 6.55
CA ILE A 123 0.97 -4.83 6.79
C ILE A 123 0.35 -4.92 8.19
N LYS A 124 1.02 -4.36 9.21
CA LYS A 124 0.52 -4.34 10.58
C LYS A 124 -0.77 -3.54 10.72
N ALA A 125 -0.86 -2.38 10.08
CA ALA A 125 -2.07 -1.57 10.04
C ALA A 125 -3.23 -2.35 9.42
N ALA A 126 -2.98 -3.08 8.33
CA ALA A 126 -3.98 -3.93 7.68
C ALA A 126 -4.49 -5.05 8.61
N CYS A 127 -3.57 -5.72 9.34
CA CYS A 127 -3.92 -6.73 10.33
C CYS A 127 -4.76 -6.14 11.48
N LEU A 128 -4.35 -4.99 12.02
CA LEU A 128 -5.06 -4.29 13.10
C LEU A 128 -6.44 -3.83 12.66
N LEU A 129 -6.56 -3.29 11.44
CA LEU A 129 -7.83 -2.86 10.86
C LEU A 129 -8.80 -4.04 10.76
N ASN A 130 -8.36 -5.18 10.23
CA ASN A 130 -9.17 -6.39 10.14
C ASN A 130 -9.63 -6.89 11.52
N ASN A 131 -8.74 -6.94 12.51
CA ASN A 131 -9.12 -7.37 13.85
C ASN A 131 -10.13 -6.41 14.48
N LYS A 132 -9.91 -5.09 14.38
CA LYS A 132 -10.85 -4.08 14.91
C LYS A 132 -12.22 -4.16 14.24
N LEU A 133 -12.29 -4.24 12.92
CA LEU A 133 -13.56 -4.29 12.19
C LEU A 133 -14.36 -5.54 12.57
N HIS A 134 -13.70 -6.70 12.63
CA HIS A 134 -14.40 -7.97 12.82
C HIS A 134 -14.62 -8.36 14.29
N ASP A 135 -13.82 -7.88 15.23
CA ASP A 135 -14.10 -8.06 16.67
C ASP A 135 -15.34 -7.26 17.11
N GLN A 136 -15.55 -6.08 16.52
CA GLN A 136 -16.74 -5.26 16.76
C GLN A 136 -18.02 -5.92 16.25
N THR A 137 -17.97 -6.62 15.11
CA THR A 137 -19.13 -7.37 14.60
C THR A 137 -19.54 -8.52 15.52
N ASN A 138 -18.56 -9.24 16.05
CA ASN A 138 -18.79 -10.33 17.00
C ASN A 138 -19.40 -9.84 18.32
N SER A 139 -18.89 -8.73 18.87
CA SER A 139 -19.43 -8.11 20.09
C SER A 139 -20.90 -7.70 19.92
N LYS A 140 -21.24 -7.04 18.79
CA LYS A 140 -22.61 -6.61 18.49
C LYS A 140 -23.56 -7.79 18.27
N SER A 141 -23.10 -8.85 17.59
CA SER A 141 -23.90 -10.07 17.38
C SER A 141 -24.19 -10.79 18.70
N SER A 142 -23.18 -10.97 19.56
CA SER A 142 -23.32 -11.62 20.87
C SER A 142 -24.25 -10.83 21.81
N ALA A 143 -24.14 -9.50 21.83
CA ALA A 143 -25.02 -8.63 22.61
C ALA A 143 -26.50 -8.70 22.15
N LYS A 144 -26.74 -8.87 20.83
CA LYS A 144 -28.09 -9.02 20.27
C LYS A 144 -28.72 -10.36 20.66
N ILE A 145 -27.96 -11.45 20.60
CA ILE A 145 -28.42 -12.81 21.00
C ILE A 145 -28.70 -12.87 22.52
N GLY A 146 -27.85 -12.25 23.34
CA GLY A 146 -28.07 -12.18 24.79
C GLY A 146 -29.33 -11.41 25.20
N LYS A 147 -29.72 -10.37 24.44
CA LYS A 147 -30.99 -9.66 24.64
C LYS A 147 -32.21 -10.50 24.27
N VAL A 148 -32.15 -11.26 23.16
CA VAL A 148 -33.27 -12.13 22.73
C VAL A 148 -33.53 -13.25 23.74
N LYS A 149 -32.47 -13.86 24.30
CA LYS A 149 -32.60 -14.89 25.35
C LYS A 149 -33.15 -14.41 26.69
N LYS A 150 -33.19 -13.10 26.95
CA LYS A 150 -33.71 -12.52 28.21
C LYS A 150 -35.19 -12.16 28.15
N ILE A 151 -35.82 -12.28 26.98
CA ILE A 151 -37.22 -11.91 26.71
C ILE A 151 -38.11 -13.16 26.61
N HIS A 152 -37.53 -14.35 26.78
CA HIS A 152 -38.21 -15.63 26.98
C HIS A 152 -37.82 -16.20 28.34
#